data_AF-A0A5K0X464-F1
#
_entry.id   AF-A0A5K0X464-F1
#
_cell.length_a   1.000
_cell.length_b   1.000
_cell.length_c   1.000
_cell.angle_alpha   90.00
_cell.angle_beta   90.00
_cell.angle_gamma   90.00
#
_symmetry.space_group_name_H-M   'P 1'
#
loop_
_entity.id
_entity.type
_entity.pdbx_description
1 polymer ?
#
loop_
_entity_poly.entity_id
_entity_poly.type
_entity_poly.pdbx_seq_one_letter_code
_entity_poly.pdbx_strand_id
1 'polypeptide(L)' 'EKVVIKKKKPFITLLGDSRNPPTFTGNDTAATLGGDGNPMRTYHSATVAINSHYFVAINIRFE' A
#
# COMPACT_ATOMS: atom_id res chain seq x y z
N GLU A 1 -1.25 -4.10 7.71
CA GLU A 1 -2.40 -4.33 6.80
C GLU A 1 -1.93 -4.15 5.37
N LYS A 2 -2.42 -4.95 4.40
CA LYS A 2 -2.00 -4.81 3.00
C LYS A 2 -3.10 -4.21 2.15
N VAL A 3 -2.81 -3.08 1.51
CA VAL A 3 -3.81 -2.32 0.75
C VAL A 3 -3.49 -2.37 -0.74
N VAL A 4 -4.48 -2.71 -1.57
CA VAL A 4 -4.33 -2.72 -3.04
C VAL A 4 -5.41 -1.87 -3.69
N ILE A 5 -5.03 -0.74 -4.29
CA ILE A 5 -5.91 0.07 -5.11
C ILE A 5 -5.84 -0.42 -6.55
N LYS A 6 -6.96 -0.97 -7.03
CA LYS A 6 -7.07 -1.60 -8.36
C LYS A 6 -7.13 -0.55 -9.48
N LYS A 7 -6.63 -0.93 -10.66
CA LYS A 7 -6.60 -0.11 -11.89
C LYS A 7 -7.91 0.52 -12.33
N LYS A 8 -9.03 -0.14 -12.07
CA LYS A 8 -10.36 0.35 -12.44
C LYS A 8 -10.96 1.34 -11.43
N LYS A 9 -10.15 1.88 -10.49
CA LYS A 9 -10.57 2.84 -9.47
C LYS A 9 -9.74 4.13 -9.54
N PRO A 10 -9.90 4.96 -10.59
CA PRO A 10 -9.17 6.22 -10.70
C PRO A 10 -9.67 7.24 -9.68
N PHE A 11 -8.90 8.31 -9.46
CA PHE A 11 -9.29 9.47 -8.63
C PHE A 11 -9.55 9.14 -7.15
N ILE A 12 -8.81 8.17 -6.59
CA ILE A 12 -8.87 7.88 -5.16
C ILE A 12 -7.98 8.86 -4.40
N THR A 13 -8.57 9.52 -3.41
CA THR A 13 -7.84 10.36 -2.44
C THR A 13 -7.90 9.71 -1.06
N LEU A 14 -6.73 9.50 -0.44
CA LEU A 14 -6.62 9.23 0.99
C LEU A 14 -6.34 10.54 1.70
N LEU A 15 -7.20 10.91 2.65
CA LEU A 15 -7.07 12.13 3.44
C LEU A 15 -6.98 11.77 4.92
N GLY A 16 -5.82 12.04 5.50
CA GLY A 16 -5.56 11.88 6.93
C GLY A 16 -5.67 13.19 7.71
N ASP A 17 -5.75 13.06 9.04
CA ASP A 17 -5.61 14.18 9.96
C ASP A 17 -4.16 14.69 9.92
N SER A 18 -3.96 16.01 9.74
CA SER A 18 -2.62 16.60 9.71
C SER A 18 -1.91 16.58 11.07
N ARG A 19 -2.66 16.61 12.17
CA ARG A 19 -2.12 16.61 13.54
C ARG A 19 -1.76 15.20 14.01
N ASN A 20 -2.48 14.20 13.52
CA ASN A 20 -2.21 12.79 13.77
C ASN A 20 -2.39 11.95 12.50
N PRO A 21 -1.41 11.99 11.58
CA PRO A 21 -1.49 11.26 10.32
C PRO A 21 -1.67 9.76 10.55
N PRO A 22 -2.68 9.10 9.94
CA PRO A 22 -2.78 7.66 9.98
C PRO A 22 -1.58 7.02 9.25
N THR A 23 -1.12 5.90 9.78
CA THR A 23 0.04 5.16 9.26
C THR A 23 -0.40 3.79 8.74
N PHE A 24 -0.08 3.50 7.48
CA PHE A 24 -0.13 2.14 6.96
C PHE A 24 1.20 1.46 7.23
N THR A 25 1.17 0.38 8.01
CA THR A 25 2.34 -0.43 8.34
C THR A 25 2.21 -1.85 7.78
N GLY A 26 3.32 -2.35 7.26
CA GLY A 26 3.48 -3.73 6.81
C GLY A 26 4.86 -4.27 7.20
N ASN A 27 4.98 -5.58 7.37
CA ASN A 27 6.21 -6.26 7.75
C ASN A 27 6.65 -7.30 6.70
N ASP A 28 6.02 -7.28 5.52
CA ASP A 28 6.43 -8.13 4.40
C ASP A 28 7.79 -7.69 3.87
N THR A 29 8.66 -8.67 3.62
CA THR A 29 9.93 -8.48 2.93
C THR A 29 9.88 -9.18 1.57
N ALA A 30 10.86 -8.91 0.71
CA ALA A 30 11.00 -9.65 -0.54
C ALA A 30 11.18 -11.18 -0.33
N ALA A 31 11.66 -11.59 0.85
CA ALA A 31 11.87 -12.99 1.22
C ALA A 31 10.64 -13.63 1.90
N THR A 32 9.66 -12.84 2.34
CA THR A 32 8.43 -13.37 2.95
C THR A 32 7.75 -14.32 1.96
N LEU A 33 7.32 -15.49 2.43
CA LEU A 33 6.62 -16.46 1.59
C LEU A 33 5.17 -16.01 1.38
N GLY A 34 4.75 -15.96 0.12
CA GLY A 34 3.37 -15.71 -0.27
C GLY A 34 2.48 -16.94 -0.06
N GLY A 35 1.18 -16.77 -0.34
CA GLY A 35 0.21 -17.87 -0.23
C GLY A 35 0.43 -19.02 -1.22
N ASP A 36 1.28 -18.83 -2.22
CA ASP A 36 1.73 -19.84 -3.18
C ASP A 36 2.98 -20.59 -2.70
N GLY A 37 3.51 -20.28 -1.51
CA GLY A 37 4.72 -20.88 -0.95
C GLY A 37 6.03 -20.35 -1.53
N ASN A 38 5.98 -19.35 -2.42
CA ASN A 38 7.18 -18.74 -3.00
C ASN A 38 7.50 -17.38 -2.34
N PRO A 39 8.76 -16.91 -2.38
CA PRO A 39 9.09 -15.55 -1.95
C PRO A 39 8.28 -14.51 -2.74
N MET A 40 7.74 -13.53 -2.04
CA MET A 40 6.92 -12.46 -2.61
C MET A 40 7.69 -11.54 -3.56
N ARG A 41 9.02 -11.45 -3.39
CA ARG A 41 9.90 -10.53 -4.11
C ARG A 41 9.49 -9.06 -3.85
N THR A 42 10.27 -8.13 -4.39
CA THR A 42 10.11 -6.70 -4.10
C THR A 42 8.75 -6.15 -4.52
N TYR A 43 8.21 -6.59 -5.66
CA TYR A 43 6.96 -6.04 -6.19
C TYR A 43 5.76 -6.40 -5.31
N HIS A 44 5.68 -7.63 -4.81
CA HIS A 44 4.56 -8.05 -3.99
C HIS A 44 4.78 -7.79 -2.50
N SER A 45 5.95 -7.34 -2.04
CA SER A 45 6.18 -7.04 -0.61
C SER A 45 5.67 -5.66 -0.18
N ALA A 46 5.17 -4.81 -1.08
CA ALA A 46 4.70 -3.48 -0.73
C ALA A 46 3.50 -3.50 0.25
N THR A 47 3.57 -2.70 1.32
CA THR A 47 2.47 -2.47 2.27
C THR A 47 1.23 -1.89 1.57
N VAL A 48 1.44 -0.95 0.65
CA VAL A 48 0.38 -0.31 -0.14
C VAL A 48 0.73 -0.33 -1.62
N ALA A 49 -0.09 -0.99 -2.44
CA ALA A 49 0.07 -1.08 -3.88
C ALA A 49 -0.99 -0.22 -4.61
N ILE A 50 -0.53 0.85 -5.28
CA ILE A 50 -1.38 1.77 -6.02
C ILE A 50 -1.26 1.46 -7.52
N ASN A 51 -2.23 0.74 -8.06
CA ASN A 51 -2.25 0.38 -9.48
C ASN A 51 -3.24 1.23 -10.26
N SER A 52 -3.41 2.52 -9.94
CA SER A 52 -4.49 3.36 -10.47
C SER A 52 -4.01 4.75 -10.88
N HIS A 53 -4.77 5.41 -11.77
CA HIS A 53 -4.51 6.76 -12.23
C HIS A 53 -5.07 7.81 -11.26
N TYR A 54 -4.38 8.95 -11.16
CA TYR A 54 -4.80 10.12 -10.38
C TYR A 54 -5.02 9.84 -8.88
N PHE A 55 -4.18 8.97 -8.30
CA PHE A 55 -4.18 8.74 -6.86
C PHE A 55 -3.51 9.91 -6.13
N VAL A 56 -4.10 10.32 -5.00
CA VAL A 56 -3.55 11.33 -4.11
C VAL A 56 -3.58 10.81 -2.67
N ALA A 57 -2.50 11.04 -1.92
CA ALA A 57 -2.47 10.83 -0.48
C ALA A 57 -2.05 12.13 0.21
N ILE A 58 -2.82 12.57 1.20
CA ILE A 58 -2.59 13.82 1.94
C ILE A 58 -2.60 13.49 3.43
N ASN A 59 -1.54 13.90 4.14
CA ASN A 59 -1.34 13.61 5.56
C ASN A 59 -1.45 12.11 5.90
N ILE A 60 -0.84 11.25 5.08
CA ILE A 60 -0.77 9.80 5.30
C ILE A 60 0.70 9.41 5.44
N ARG A 61 0.99 8.43 6.31
CA ARG A 61 2.32 7.81 6.43
C ARG A 61 2.30 6.38 5.86
N PHE A 62 3.34 6.04 5.11
CA PHE A 62 3.56 4.71 4.57
C PHE A 62 4.89 4.18 5.10
N GLU A 63 4.85 2.98 5.69
CA GLU A 63 6.00 2.29 6.29
C GLU A 63 6.09 0.85 5.79
#